data_AF-A0A7Y4ULL1-F1
#
_entry.id   AF-A0A7Y4ULL1-F1
#
_cell.length_a   1.000
_cell.length_b   1.000
_cell.length_c   1.000
_cell.angle_alpha   90.00
_cell.angle_beta   90.00
_cell.angle_gamma   90.00
#
_symmetry.space_group_name_H-M   'P 1'
#
loop_
_entity.id
_entity.type
_entity.pdbx_description
1 polymer ?
#
loop_
_entity_poly.entity_id
_entity_poly.type
_entity_poly.pdbx_seq_one_letter_code
_entity_poly.pdbx_strand_id
1 'polypeptide(L)'
;MKLFLINEEISEKLRELVNKRFHARGRFKELETLSGISASKWQNFLYRKQVATQELIQFWETTYQDYEFPVSEKSDFAIYSGDKVVSSRLREFISMRFQARGRFTKLESISGIKANKWKSFYYEKQSVSEDLLKFWCNKFPDTQNWVLTGNHELITADYPSGSPIPDLSKLTAADRLTWVINDWVALDGQQLFDYLAKRSAGKISADKWENVIQRTEEPTLAMLAIVSEFRPEYTEWVVRGHAGSSQRNPFKPDSN
;
A
#
# COMPACT_ATOMS: atom_id res chain seq x y z
N MET A 1 6.54 -1.87 -11.12
CA MET A 1 6.65 -3.33 -11.30
C MET A 1 6.31 -3.62 -12.75
N LYS A 2 7.18 -4.27 -13.54
CA LYS A 2 6.83 -4.65 -14.92
C LYS A 2 5.84 -5.82 -14.85
N LEU A 3 4.74 -5.76 -15.60
CA LEU A 3 3.84 -6.90 -15.76
C LEU A 3 4.08 -7.60 -17.08
N PHE A 4 4.56 -8.83 -16.97
CA PHE A 4 4.83 -9.67 -18.11
C PHE A 4 3.54 -10.24 -18.66
N LEU A 5 3.48 -10.45 -19.97
CA LEU A 5 2.44 -11.28 -20.55
C LEU A 5 2.58 -12.68 -19.91
N ILE A 6 1.48 -13.23 -19.40
CA ILE A 6 1.48 -14.61 -18.90
C ILE A 6 0.61 -15.42 -19.85
N ASN A 7 1.26 -16.31 -20.58
CA ASN A 7 0.63 -17.30 -21.43
C ASN A 7 1.47 -18.58 -21.43
N GLU A 8 0.98 -19.61 -22.12
CA GLU A 8 1.68 -20.90 -22.17
C GLU A 8 3.03 -20.80 -22.90
N GLU A 9 3.14 -19.96 -23.92
CA GLU A 9 4.38 -19.75 -24.67
C GLU A 9 5.51 -19.20 -23.79
N ILE A 10 5.21 -18.17 -22.99
CA ILE A 10 6.14 -17.57 -22.04
C ILE A 10 6.49 -18.54 -20.92
N SER A 11 5.51 -19.33 -20.47
CA SER A 11 5.72 -20.38 -19.49
C SER A 11 6.69 -21.44 -20.00
N GLU A 12 6.51 -21.92 -21.23
CA GLU A 12 7.43 -22.86 -21.88
C GLU A 12 8.82 -22.26 -22.05
N LYS A 13 8.92 -20.99 -22.44
CA LYS A 13 10.22 -20.34 -22.56
C LYS A 13 10.97 -20.27 -21.24
N LEU A 14 10.29 -19.87 -20.16
CA LEU A 14 10.89 -19.84 -18.83
C LEU A 14 11.27 -21.26 -18.36
N ARG A 15 10.47 -22.29 -18.64
CA ARG A 15 10.83 -23.69 -18.33
C ARG A 15 12.09 -24.13 -19.07
N GLU A 16 12.22 -23.79 -20.36
CA GLU A 16 13.42 -24.06 -21.16
C GLU A 16 14.67 -23.42 -20.53
N LEU A 17 14.57 -22.14 -20.19
CA LEU A 17 15.67 -21.38 -19.57
C LEU A 17 16.09 -21.97 -18.22
N VAL A 18 15.12 -22.33 -17.37
CA VAL A 18 15.38 -22.98 -16.09
C VAL A 18 16.05 -24.34 -16.30
N ASN A 19 15.55 -25.18 -17.22
CA ASN A 19 16.11 -26.50 -17.50
C ASN A 19 17.53 -26.43 -18.10
N LYS A 20 17.83 -25.37 -18.87
CA LYS A 20 19.15 -25.14 -19.45
C LYS A 20 20.19 -24.77 -18.38
N ARG A 21 19.77 -24.02 -17.36
CA ARG A 21 20.67 -23.45 -16.35
C ARG A 21 20.87 -24.36 -15.13
N PHE A 22 19.82 -25.06 -14.69
CA PHE A 22 19.83 -25.82 -13.45
C PHE A 22 19.79 -27.33 -13.68
N HIS A 23 20.67 -28.06 -13.00
CA HIS A 23 20.67 -29.52 -13.03
C HIS A 23 19.42 -30.11 -12.38
N ALA A 24 18.89 -31.20 -12.94
CA ALA A 24 17.64 -31.80 -12.47
C ALA A 24 17.64 -32.16 -10.97
N ARG A 25 18.78 -32.60 -10.43
CA ARG A 25 18.93 -32.96 -9.02
C ARG A 25 19.21 -31.71 -8.19
N GLY A 26 18.26 -31.32 -7.33
CA GLY A 26 18.45 -30.24 -6.36
C GLY A 26 18.00 -28.85 -6.82
N ARG A 27 17.69 -28.65 -8.11
CA ARG A 27 17.29 -27.33 -8.68
C ARG A 27 16.23 -26.58 -7.87
N PHE A 28 15.24 -27.27 -7.31
CA PHE A 28 14.14 -26.59 -6.62
C PHE A 28 14.59 -25.93 -5.32
N LYS A 29 15.51 -26.58 -4.59
CA LYS A 29 16.10 -26.02 -3.37
C LYS A 29 17.02 -24.84 -3.70
N GLU A 30 17.77 -24.96 -4.79
CA GLU A 30 18.63 -23.89 -5.28
C GLU A 30 17.82 -22.66 -5.71
N LEU A 31 16.79 -22.87 -6.55
CA LEU A 31 15.87 -21.82 -6.97
C LEU A 31 15.16 -21.16 -5.79
N GLU A 32 14.72 -21.92 -4.79
CA GLU A 32 14.13 -21.37 -3.56
C GLU A 32 15.12 -20.50 -2.79
N THR A 33 16.37 -20.94 -2.68
CA THR A 33 17.43 -20.17 -2.01
C THR A 33 17.72 -18.86 -2.74
N LEU A 34 17.72 -18.87 -4.09
CA LEU A 34 18.03 -17.69 -4.90
C LEU A 34 16.86 -16.71 -5.02
N SER A 35 15.63 -17.22 -5.16
CA SER A 35 14.45 -16.41 -5.45
C SER A 35 13.61 -16.04 -4.22
N GLY A 36 13.77 -16.77 -3.11
CA GLY A 36 12.83 -16.72 -1.99
C GLY A 36 11.44 -17.32 -2.30
N ILE A 37 11.23 -17.83 -3.52
CA ILE A 37 9.97 -18.47 -3.94
C ILE A 37 10.02 -19.95 -3.59
N SER A 38 8.97 -20.47 -2.96
CA SER A 38 8.98 -21.84 -2.42
C SER A 38 9.30 -22.91 -3.47
N ALA A 39 10.04 -23.94 -3.04
CA ALA A 39 10.43 -25.06 -3.90
C ALA A 39 9.19 -25.75 -4.53
N SER A 40 8.09 -25.86 -3.77
CA SER A 40 6.82 -26.41 -4.24
C SER A 40 6.22 -25.61 -5.40
N LYS A 41 6.33 -24.27 -5.37
CA LYS A 41 5.81 -23.40 -6.44
C LYS A 41 6.62 -23.55 -7.72
N TRP A 42 7.95 -23.57 -7.61
CA TRP A 42 8.84 -23.90 -8.73
C TRP A 42 8.56 -25.30 -9.29
N GLN A 43 8.31 -26.28 -8.42
CA GLN A 43 7.97 -27.65 -8.81
C GLN A 43 6.66 -27.71 -9.60
N ASN A 44 5.60 -27.06 -9.10
CA ASN A 44 4.31 -27.02 -9.79
C ASN A 44 4.43 -26.34 -11.16
N PHE A 45 5.22 -25.27 -11.26
CA PHE A 45 5.46 -24.58 -12.52
C PHE A 45 6.24 -25.45 -13.53
N LEU A 46 7.36 -26.04 -13.11
CA LEU A 46 8.20 -26.87 -13.98
C LEU A 46 7.53 -28.18 -14.41
N TYR A 47 6.65 -28.75 -13.58
CA TYR A 47 5.86 -29.93 -13.92
C TYR A 47 4.50 -29.60 -14.56
N ARG A 48 4.34 -28.40 -15.12
CA ARG A 48 3.15 -27.97 -15.90
C ARG A 48 1.83 -28.08 -15.14
N LYS A 49 1.86 -28.03 -13.82
CA LYS A 49 0.65 -27.95 -12.98
C LYS A 49 0.11 -26.52 -12.91
N GLN A 50 0.93 -25.53 -13.26
CA GLN A 50 0.56 -24.12 -13.38
C GLN A 50 1.39 -23.42 -14.46
N VAL A 51 0.83 -22.32 -14.99
CA VAL A 51 1.56 -21.34 -15.82
C VAL A 51 2.55 -20.53 -14.98
N ALA A 52 3.44 -19.79 -15.63
CA ALA A 52 4.35 -18.87 -14.95
C ALA A 52 3.54 -17.79 -14.20
N THR A 53 4.01 -17.39 -13.03
CA THR A 53 3.48 -16.26 -12.26
C THR A 53 4.37 -15.03 -12.48
N GLN A 54 3.85 -13.83 -12.19
CA GLN A 54 4.61 -12.57 -12.33
C GLN A 54 5.92 -12.61 -11.53
N GLU A 55 5.86 -13.10 -10.29
CA GLU A 55 7.05 -13.26 -9.42
C GLU A 55 8.12 -14.17 -10.03
N LEU A 56 7.76 -15.26 -10.74
CA LEU A 56 8.72 -16.19 -11.34
C LEU A 56 9.42 -15.53 -12.53
N ILE A 57 8.66 -14.81 -13.36
CA ILE A 57 9.20 -14.10 -14.52
C ILE A 57 10.05 -12.90 -14.05
N GLN A 58 9.56 -12.16 -13.06
CA GLN A 58 10.27 -11.02 -12.49
C GLN A 58 11.59 -11.44 -11.85
N PHE A 59 11.60 -12.52 -11.05
CA PHE A 59 12.83 -13.10 -10.53
C PHE A 59 13.82 -13.44 -11.65
N TRP A 60 13.33 -14.05 -12.73
CA TRP A 60 14.21 -14.44 -13.83
C TRP A 60 14.81 -13.23 -14.55
N GLU A 61 13.98 -12.25 -14.92
CA GLU A 61 14.40 -11.03 -15.62
C GLU A 61 15.43 -10.26 -14.78
N THR A 62 15.19 -10.11 -13.47
CA THR A 62 16.10 -9.37 -12.58
C THR A 62 17.43 -10.09 -12.36
N THR A 63 17.41 -11.43 -12.28
CA THR A 63 18.60 -12.22 -11.89
C THR A 63 19.51 -12.53 -13.07
N TYR A 64 18.96 -12.89 -14.23
CA TYR A 64 19.75 -13.46 -15.33
C TYR A 64 19.87 -12.58 -16.56
N GLN A 65 18.89 -11.71 -16.83
CA GLN A 65 18.87 -10.76 -17.94
C GLN A 65 19.23 -11.39 -19.32
N ASP A 66 19.09 -12.71 -19.46
CA ASP A 66 19.47 -13.47 -20.65
C ASP A 66 18.31 -13.62 -21.66
N TYR A 67 17.12 -13.17 -21.27
CA TYR A 67 15.92 -13.14 -22.09
C TYR A 67 14.99 -12.00 -21.63
N GLU A 68 14.58 -11.15 -22.58
CA GLU A 68 13.59 -10.11 -22.34
C GLU A 68 12.20 -10.69 -22.58
N PHE A 69 11.44 -10.91 -21.51
CA PHE A 69 10.08 -11.41 -21.62
C PHE A 69 9.14 -10.33 -22.16
N PRO A 70 8.21 -10.67 -23.08
CA PRO A 70 7.29 -9.69 -23.63
C PRO A 70 6.41 -9.15 -22.49
N VAL A 71 6.38 -7.82 -22.41
CA VAL A 71 5.53 -7.08 -21.47
C VAL A 71 4.10 -7.12 -22.00
N SER A 72 3.13 -7.32 -21.11
CA SER A 72 1.72 -7.26 -21.51
C SER A 72 1.37 -5.85 -21.97
N GLU A 73 0.85 -5.69 -23.19
CA GLU A 73 0.26 -4.41 -23.63
C GLU A 73 -1.07 -4.11 -22.91
N LYS A 74 -1.71 -5.11 -22.29
CA LYS A 74 -2.87 -4.90 -21.41
C LYS A 74 -2.38 -4.23 -20.14
N SER A 75 -2.97 -3.09 -19.81
CA SER A 75 -2.48 -2.29 -18.69
C SER A 75 -2.56 -3.08 -17.38
N ASP A 76 -1.60 -2.78 -16.51
CA ASP A 76 -1.43 -3.38 -15.20
C ASP A 76 -2.70 -3.39 -14.32
N PHE A 77 -3.68 -2.58 -14.68
CA PHE A 77 -4.93 -2.40 -13.95
C PHE A 77 -6.04 -3.38 -14.37
N ALA A 78 -5.92 -4.04 -15.54
CA ALA A 78 -6.95 -4.93 -16.06
C ALA A 78 -7.22 -6.13 -15.14
N ILE A 79 -6.16 -6.65 -14.50
CA ILE A 79 -6.27 -7.78 -13.55
C ILE A 79 -7.01 -7.43 -12.27
N TYR A 80 -7.10 -6.14 -11.93
CA TYR A 80 -7.79 -5.63 -10.73
C TYR A 80 -9.19 -5.07 -11.04
N SER A 81 -9.53 -4.96 -12.32
CA SER A 81 -10.85 -4.49 -12.74
C SER A 81 -11.92 -5.48 -12.27
N GLY A 82 -12.99 -4.98 -11.65
CA GLY A 82 -14.05 -5.82 -11.10
C GLY A 82 -13.83 -6.29 -9.66
N ASP A 83 -12.62 -6.18 -9.11
CA ASP A 83 -12.30 -6.63 -7.76
C ASP A 83 -13.03 -5.78 -6.70
N LYS A 84 -13.81 -6.43 -5.83
CA LYS A 84 -14.62 -5.77 -4.79
C LYS A 84 -13.77 -5.13 -3.70
N VAL A 85 -12.65 -5.76 -3.32
CA VAL A 85 -11.75 -5.29 -2.26
C VAL A 85 -10.99 -4.07 -2.74
N VAL A 86 -10.47 -4.10 -3.97
CA VAL A 86 -9.85 -2.93 -4.63
C VAL A 86 -10.86 -1.81 -4.78
N SER A 87 -12.10 -2.13 -5.18
CA SER A 87 -13.19 -1.16 -5.30
C SER A 87 -13.51 -0.47 -3.97
N SER A 88 -13.51 -1.21 -2.86
CA SER A 88 -13.75 -0.66 -1.52
C SER A 88 -12.65 0.32 -1.12
N ARG A 89 -11.39 -0.11 -1.25
CA ARG A 89 -10.19 0.68 -0.95
C ARG A 89 -10.14 1.98 -1.74
N LEU A 90 -10.38 1.92 -3.04
CA LEU A 90 -10.41 3.12 -3.88
C LEU A 90 -11.52 4.10 -3.46
N ARG A 91 -12.70 3.60 -3.03
CA ARG A 91 -13.80 4.45 -2.56
C ARG A 91 -13.50 5.15 -1.25
N GLU A 92 -12.80 4.48 -0.34
CA GLU A 92 -12.31 5.07 0.90
C GLU A 92 -11.39 6.26 0.59
N PHE A 93 -10.39 6.06 -0.27
CA PHE A 93 -9.47 7.13 -0.65
C PHE A 93 -10.16 8.30 -1.37
N ILE A 94 -11.12 8.02 -2.25
CA ILE A 94 -11.97 9.05 -2.86
C ILE A 94 -12.72 9.85 -1.78
N SER A 95 -13.20 9.18 -0.73
CA SER A 95 -13.92 9.80 0.38
C SER A 95 -13.03 10.70 1.23
N MET A 96 -11.80 10.27 1.47
CA MET A 96 -10.81 11.01 2.24
C MET A 96 -10.29 12.24 1.48
N ARG A 97 -9.99 12.09 0.18
CA ARG A 97 -9.27 13.10 -0.60
C ARG A 97 -10.19 14.18 -1.17
N PHE A 98 -11.47 13.89 -1.39
CA PHE A 98 -12.42 14.82 -1.98
C PHE A 98 -13.59 15.09 -1.05
N GLN A 99 -13.94 16.37 -0.87
CA GLN A 99 -15.14 16.77 -0.11
C GLN A 99 -16.41 16.15 -0.70
N ALA A 100 -17.43 15.91 0.13
CA ALA A 100 -18.67 15.26 -0.31
C ALA A 100 -19.41 16.06 -1.39
N ARG A 101 -19.51 17.39 -1.24
CA ARG A 101 -20.17 18.27 -2.21
C ARG A 101 -19.23 18.53 -3.39
N GLY A 102 -19.71 18.31 -4.62
CA GLY A 102 -18.96 18.57 -5.85
C GLY A 102 -17.85 17.57 -6.18
N ARG A 103 -17.70 16.49 -5.38
CA ARG A 103 -16.68 15.44 -5.56
C ARG A 103 -16.54 14.95 -6.99
N PHE A 104 -17.65 14.55 -7.58
CA PHE A 104 -17.66 13.90 -8.89
C PHE A 104 -17.40 14.88 -10.03
N THR A 105 -17.86 16.12 -9.91
CA THR A 105 -17.53 17.21 -10.85
C THR A 105 -16.03 17.50 -10.82
N LYS A 106 -15.42 17.53 -9.62
CA LYS A 106 -13.98 17.71 -9.48
C LYS A 106 -13.20 16.51 -10.06
N LEU A 107 -13.61 15.28 -9.76
CA LEU A 107 -13.01 14.07 -10.33
C LEU A 107 -13.10 14.07 -11.86
N GLU A 108 -14.24 14.43 -12.44
CA GLU A 108 -14.42 14.55 -13.89
C GLU A 108 -13.48 15.60 -14.49
N SER A 109 -13.39 16.78 -13.88
CA SER A 109 -12.49 17.83 -14.33
C SER A 109 -11.02 17.42 -14.35
N ILE A 110 -10.56 16.60 -13.39
CA ILE A 110 -9.14 16.19 -13.31
C ILE A 110 -8.83 14.89 -14.07
N SER A 111 -9.83 14.02 -14.27
CA SER A 111 -9.64 12.71 -14.88
C SER A 111 -10.06 12.65 -16.35
N GLY A 112 -10.93 13.57 -16.79
CA GLY A 112 -11.66 13.45 -18.05
C GLY A 112 -12.71 12.32 -18.06
N ILE A 113 -12.86 11.57 -16.96
CA ILE A 113 -13.84 10.49 -16.83
C ILE A 113 -15.15 11.08 -16.32
N LYS A 114 -16.24 10.81 -17.05
CA LYS A 114 -17.56 11.39 -16.78
C LYS A 114 -17.98 11.25 -15.30
N ALA A 115 -18.53 12.31 -14.71
CA ALA A 115 -18.93 12.33 -13.30
C ALA A 115 -19.92 11.21 -12.95
N ASN A 116 -20.82 10.87 -13.88
CA ASN A 116 -21.75 9.76 -13.70
C ASN A 116 -21.06 8.39 -13.54
N LYS A 117 -19.92 8.17 -14.19
CA LYS A 117 -19.15 6.94 -14.06
C LYS A 117 -18.53 6.85 -12.66
N TRP A 118 -17.92 7.94 -12.18
CA TRP A 118 -17.45 8.03 -10.80
C TRP A 118 -18.56 7.82 -9.79
N LYS A 119 -19.73 8.41 -10.03
CA LYS A 119 -20.91 8.29 -9.16
C LYS A 119 -21.43 6.85 -9.09
N SER A 120 -21.57 6.18 -10.23
CA SER A 120 -21.99 4.77 -10.28
C SER A 120 -21.00 3.86 -9.59
N PHE A 121 -19.69 4.09 -9.76
CA PHE A 121 -18.66 3.34 -9.07
C PHE A 121 -18.72 3.57 -7.56
N TYR A 122 -18.76 4.84 -7.13
CA TYR A 122 -18.73 5.22 -5.72
C TYR A 122 -19.92 4.68 -4.92
N TYR A 123 -21.11 4.68 -5.51
CA TYR A 123 -22.34 4.15 -4.89
C TYR A 123 -22.60 2.68 -5.22
N GLU A 124 -21.57 1.90 -5.52
CA GLU A 124 -21.64 0.44 -5.70
C GLU A 124 -22.53 -0.06 -6.85
N LYS A 125 -22.92 0.82 -7.77
CA LYS A 125 -23.71 0.42 -8.95
C LYS A 125 -22.86 -0.29 -10.00
N GLN A 126 -21.54 -0.10 -9.95
CA GLN A 126 -20.57 -0.82 -10.76
C GLN A 126 -19.29 -1.05 -9.97
N SER A 127 -18.58 -2.14 -10.27
CA SER A 127 -17.22 -2.35 -9.77
C SER A 127 -16.24 -1.36 -10.41
N VAL A 128 -15.03 -1.28 -9.84
CA VAL A 128 -13.96 -0.47 -10.41
C VAL A 128 -13.62 -0.97 -11.82
N SER A 129 -13.52 -0.05 -12.77
CA SER A 129 -13.06 -0.34 -14.13
C SER A 129 -11.59 0.02 -14.29
N GLU A 130 -10.93 -0.58 -15.28
CA GLU A 130 -9.52 -0.35 -15.59
C GLU A 130 -9.16 1.13 -15.75
N ASP A 131 -10.00 1.92 -16.42
CA ASP A 131 -9.76 3.34 -16.63
C ASP A 131 -9.83 4.16 -15.33
N LEU A 132 -10.70 3.79 -14.39
CA LEU A 132 -10.77 4.43 -13.07
C LEU A 132 -9.50 4.13 -12.25
N LEU A 133 -9.04 2.88 -12.27
CA LEU A 133 -7.80 2.47 -11.60
C LEU A 133 -6.57 3.11 -12.23
N LYS A 134 -6.48 3.09 -13.56
CA LYS A 134 -5.37 3.67 -14.30
C LYS A 134 -5.26 5.17 -14.04
N PHE A 135 -6.38 5.89 -14.09
CA PHE A 135 -6.40 7.29 -13.70
C PHE A 135 -5.92 7.47 -12.26
N TRP A 136 -6.49 6.71 -11.32
CA TRP A 136 -6.19 6.88 -9.92
C TRP A 136 -4.71 6.65 -9.60
N CYS A 137 -4.16 5.53 -10.04
CA CYS A 137 -2.78 5.15 -9.74
C CYS A 137 -1.78 6.07 -10.44
N ASN A 138 -2.09 6.55 -11.66
CA ASN A 138 -1.25 7.55 -12.32
C ASN A 138 -1.30 8.92 -11.63
N LYS A 139 -2.45 9.31 -11.09
CA LYS A 139 -2.63 10.62 -10.45
C LYS A 139 -2.14 10.64 -8.99
N PHE A 140 -2.23 9.50 -8.31
CA PHE A 140 -1.97 9.31 -6.88
C PHE A 140 -1.08 8.08 -6.66
N PRO A 141 0.19 8.12 -7.12
CA PRO A 141 1.10 6.99 -7.03
C PRO A 141 1.38 6.56 -5.58
N ASP A 142 1.33 7.52 -4.64
CA ASP A 142 1.40 7.33 -3.18
C ASP A 142 0.39 6.30 -2.66
N THR A 143 -0.77 6.18 -3.30
CA THR A 143 -1.84 5.28 -2.87
C THR A 143 -1.92 3.98 -3.67
N GLN A 144 -1.14 3.86 -4.75
CA GLN A 144 -1.28 2.78 -5.73
C GLN A 144 -1.11 1.40 -5.08
N ASN A 145 -0.01 1.18 -4.34
CA ASN A 145 0.27 -0.14 -3.79
C ASN A 145 -0.86 -0.58 -2.85
N TRP A 146 -1.31 0.30 -1.96
CA TRP A 146 -2.40 -0.03 -1.05
C TRP A 146 -3.73 -0.29 -1.78
N VAL A 147 -4.09 0.55 -2.76
CA VAL A 147 -5.33 0.37 -3.52
C VAL A 147 -5.34 -0.99 -4.23
N LEU A 148 -4.20 -1.42 -4.79
CA LEU A 148 -4.10 -2.66 -5.54
C LEU A 148 -3.92 -3.88 -4.62
N THR A 149 -2.97 -3.84 -3.68
CA THR A 149 -2.55 -5.02 -2.90
C THR A 149 -3.10 -5.05 -1.47
N GLY A 150 -3.38 -3.89 -0.89
CA GLY A 150 -3.87 -3.75 0.49
C GLY A 150 -2.72 -3.72 1.48
N ASN A 151 -1.49 -3.84 0.98
CA ASN A 151 -0.30 -3.66 1.78
C ASN A 151 -0.03 -2.16 1.90
N HIS A 152 0.10 -1.68 3.13
CA HIS A 152 0.78 -0.42 3.38
C HIS A 152 2.25 -0.66 3.05
N GLU A 153 2.70 -0.24 1.87
CA GLU A 153 4.06 0.28 1.81
C GLU A 153 4.01 1.53 2.67
N LEU A 154 4.51 1.42 3.91
CA LEU A 154 4.95 2.59 4.65
C LEU A 154 5.87 3.32 3.68
N ILE A 155 5.46 4.50 3.19
CA ILE A 155 6.36 5.39 2.46
C ILE A 155 7.36 5.86 3.51
N THR A 156 8.35 5.03 3.80
CA THR A 156 9.55 5.39 4.52
C THR A 156 10.46 6.14 3.56
N ALA A 157 9.94 7.23 2.98
CA ALA A 157 10.81 8.29 2.49
C ALA A 157 11.18 9.07 3.76
N ASP A 158 12.40 8.87 4.23
CA ASP A 158 13.07 9.54 5.35
C ASP A 158 12.93 8.95 6.77
N TYR A 159 12.14 7.91 7.00
CA TYR A 159 12.27 7.14 8.25
C TYR A 159 13.19 5.94 8.05
N PRO A 160 14.28 5.76 8.83
CA PRO A 160 15.19 4.66 8.62
C PRO A 160 14.45 3.35 8.92
N SER A 161 14.05 2.64 7.88
CA SER A 161 13.65 1.24 7.96
C SER A 161 14.87 0.45 8.44
N GLY A 162 14.95 0.22 9.75
CA GLY A 162 16.14 -0.30 10.43
C GLY A 162 16.49 0.46 11.72
N SER A 163 15.85 1.59 12.02
CA SER A 163 15.89 2.14 13.37
C SER A 163 15.32 1.09 14.33
N PRO A 164 16.09 0.66 15.35
CA PRO A 164 15.60 -0.29 16.33
C PRO A 164 14.26 0.22 16.86
N ILE A 165 13.28 -0.68 17.04
CA ILE A 165 12.04 -0.37 17.75
C ILE A 165 12.48 0.37 19.01
N PRO A 166 12.18 1.68 19.12
CA PRO A 166 12.69 2.45 20.23
C PRO A 166 12.20 1.79 21.51
N ASP A 167 13.10 1.68 22.47
CA ASP A 167 12.82 1.14 23.80
C ASP A 167 11.50 1.77 24.29
N LEU A 168 10.46 0.95 24.41
CA LEU A 168 9.08 1.41 24.65
C LEU A 168 8.98 2.22 25.95
N SER A 169 9.87 1.97 26.89
CA SER A 169 9.98 2.71 28.15
C SER A 169 10.49 4.15 27.97
N LYS A 170 11.03 4.48 26.80
CA LYS A 170 11.67 5.78 26.49
C LYS A 170 10.91 6.60 25.46
N LEU A 171 9.82 6.08 24.89
CA LEU A 171 9.00 6.85 23.97
C LEU A 171 8.31 8.00 24.71
N THR A 172 8.34 9.18 24.13
CA THR A 172 7.56 10.34 24.59
C THR A 172 6.12 10.26 24.08
N ALA A 173 5.23 11.11 24.60
CA ALA A 173 3.88 11.24 24.05
C ALA A 173 3.91 11.73 22.60
N ALA A 174 4.86 12.62 22.27
CA ALA A 174 5.11 13.10 20.91
C ALA A 174 5.45 11.93 19.97
N ASP A 175 6.38 11.06 20.36
CA ASP A 175 6.78 9.92 19.53
C ASP A 175 5.61 9.00 19.20
N ARG A 176 4.79 8.70 20.21
CA ARG A 176 3.63 7.82 20.06
C ARG A 176 2.54 8.47 19.21
N LEU A 177 2.28 9.75 19.42
CA LEU A 177 1.32 10.49 18.62
C LEU A 177 1.75 10.53 17.15
N THR A 178 3.01 10.86 16.87
CA THR A 178 3.58 10.88 15.52
C THR A 178 3.48 9.52 14.84
N TRP A 179 3.73 8.43 15.59
CA TRP A 179 3.54 7.07 15.07
C TRP A 179 2.10 6.84 14.61
N VAL A 180 1.11 7.17 15.46
CA VAL A 180 -0.32 6.98 15.10
C VAL A 180 -0.72 7.85 13.91
N ILE A 181 -0.23 9.08 13.84
CA ILE A 181 -0.51 9.98 12.72
C ILE A 181 0.05 9.40 11.41
N ASN A 182 1.26 8.86 11.43
CA ASN A 182 1.89 8.25 10.25
C ASN A 182 1.17 6.95 9.82
N ASP A 183 0.69 6.17 10.78
CA ASP A 183 -0.17 5.00 10.50
C ASP A 183 -1.55 5.42 9.96
N TRP A 184 -2.05 6.58 10.39
CA TRP A 184 -3.37 7.09 10.01
C TRP A 184 -3.42 7.77 8.65
N VAL A 185 -2.39 8.54 8.31
CA VAL A 185 -2.44 9.44 7.17
C VAL A 185 -1.30 9.14 6.23
N ALA A 186 -1.61 8.51 5.10
CA ALA A 186 -0.69 8.33 3.97
C ALA A 186 -0.56 9.62 3.14
N LEU A 187 -0.21 10.73 3.79
CA LEU A 187 0.08 12.02 3.13
C LEU A 187 1.49 12.46 3.53
N ASP A 188 2.19 13.13 2.62
CA ASP A 188 3.55 13.63 2.84
C ASP A 188 3.58 15.14 3.14
N GLY A 189 4.60 15.55 3.90
CA GLY A 189 4.96 16.94 4.18
C GLY A 189 3.79 17.87 4.50
N GLN A 190 3.69 18.99 3.79
CA GLN A 190 2.67 20.01 4.03
C GLN A 190 1.22 19.49 3.91
N GLN A 191 0.98 18.47 3.07
CA GLN A 191 -0.38 17.94 2.88
C GLN A 191 -0.89 17.24 4.14
N LEU A 192 0.00 16.57 4.88
CA LEU A 192 -0.31 15.98 6.18
C LEU A 192 -0.72 17.05 7.19
N PHE A 193 0.06 18.12 7.30
CA PHE A 193 -0.18 19.18 8.29
C PHE A 193 -1.46 19.95 7.98
N ASP A 194 -1.71 20.27 6.71
CA ASP A 194 -2.96 20.89 6.26
C ASP A 194 -4.17 19.99 6.53
N TYR A 195 -4.02 18.67 6.36
CA TYR A 195 -5.06 17.70 6.65
C TYR A 195 -5.39 17.66 8.15
N LEU A 196 -4.37 17.56 9.01
CA LEU A 196 -4.55 17.56 10.47
C LEU A 196 -5.14 18.88 10.97
N ALA A 197 -4.70 20.01 10.40
CA ALA A 197 -5.28 21.32 10.69
C ALA A 197 -6.77 21.37 10.33
N LYS A 198 -7.16 20.87 9.16
CA LYS A 198 -8.58 20.76 8.76
C LYS A 198 -9.36 19.83 9.68
N ARG A 199 -8.79 18.70 10.11
CA ARG A 199 -9.42 17.77 11.07
C ARG A 199 -9.64 18.40 12.43
N SER A 200 -8.74 19.29 12.85
CA SER A 200 -8.94 20.12 14.05
C SER A 200 -9.97 21.24 13.88
N ALA A 201 -10.65 21.34 12.73
CA ALA A 201 -11.49 22.47 12.34
C ALA A 201 -10.74 23.83 12.42
N GLY A 202 -9.44 23.81 12.12
CA GLY A 202 -8.56 24.98 12.19
C GLY A 202 -8.17 25.43 13.60
N LYS A 203 -8.57 24.70 14.65
CA LYS A 203 -8.19 25.02 16.04
C LYS A 203 -6.69 24.84 16.28
N ILE A 204 -6.05 23.98 15.50
CA ILE A 204 -4.62 23.69 15.53
C ILE A 204 -4.08 23.94 14.13
N SER A 205 -3.10 24.84 14.01
CA SER A 205 -2.50 25.20 12.72
C SER A 205 -1.64 24.06 12.16
N ALA A 206 -1.39 24.10 10.85
CA ALA A 206 -0.49 23.17 10.18
C ALA A 206 0.92 23.23 10.81
N ASP A 207 1.46 24.44 11.02
CA ASP A 207 2.78 24.65 11.64
C ASP A 207 2.89 24.02 13.04
N LYS A 208 1.80 24.04 13.82
CA LYS A 208 1.80 23.38 15.14
C LYS A 208 1.85 21.86 15.02
N TRP A 209 1.16 21.29 14.03
CA TRP A 209 1.25 19.87 13.73
C TRP A 209 2.65 19.49 13.23
N GLU A 210 3.23 20.33 12.37
CA GLU A 210 4.60 20.17 11.88
C GLU A 210 5.60 20.14 13.04
N ASN A 211 5.56 21.13 13.94
CA ASN A 211 6.48 21.22 15.07
C ASN A 211 6.42 19.97 15.97
N VAL A 212 5.23 19.44 16.23
CA VAL A 212 5.07 18.22 17.03
C VAL A 212 5.60 16.99 16.29
N ILE A 213 5.33 16.86 15.00
CA ILE A 213 5.79 15.72 14.19
C ILE A 213 7.31 15.74 14.01
N GLN A 214 7.90 16.93 13.85
CA GLN A 214 9.34 17.16 13.81
C GLN A 214 10.00 17.16 15.20
N ARG A 215 9.21 16.97 16.26
CA ARG A 215 9.68 16.89 17.66
C ARG A 215 10.37 18.16 18.16
N THR A 216 10.01 19.30 17.60
CA THR A 216 10.43 20.61 18.09
C THR A 216 9.52 21.12 19.20
N GLU A 217 8.29 20.58 19.30
CA GLU A 217 7.32 20.86 20.37
C GLU A 217 6.66 19.58 20.92
N GLU A 218 6.20 19.62 22.17
CA GLU A 218 5.38 18.56 22.77
C GLU A 218 3.91 18.67 22.34
N PRO A 219 3.20 17.54 22.14
CA PRO A 219 1.80 17.55 21.75
C PRO A 219 0.91 18.15 22.84
N THR A 220 -0.02 19.00 22.41
CA THR A 220 -1.06 19.52 23.31
C THR A 220 -2.16 18.47 23.57
N LEU A 221 -2.88 18.60 24.68
CA LEU A 221 -4.06 17.76 24.96
C LEU A 221 -5.10 17.83 23.83
N ALA A 222 -5.24 18.97 23.15
CA ALA A 222 -6.15 19.13 22.03
C ALA A 222 -5.74 18.26 20.82
N MET A 223 -4.44 18.14 20.55
CA MET A 223 -3.93 17.27 19.49
C MET A 223 -4.19 15.80 19.81
N LEU A 224 -3.91 15.40 21.05
CA LEU A 224 -4.17 14.05 21.54
C LEU A 224 -5.65 13.71 21.42
N ALA A 225 -6.54 14.62 21.83
CA ALA A 225 -7.98 14.43 21.75
C ALA A 225 -8.46 14.22 20.30
N ILE A 226 -7.93 14.99 19.35
CA ILE A 226 -8.27 14.83 17.92
C ILE A 226 -7.84 13.45 17.43
N VAL A 227 -6.59 13.05 17.67
CA VAL A 227 -6.13 11.74 17.20
C VAL A 227 -6.90 10.60 17.88
N SER A 228 -7.20 10.72 19.17
CA SER A 228 -8.03 9.76 19.91
C SER A 228 -9.47 9.70 19.43
N GLU A 229 -10.04 10.79 18.94
CA GLU A 229 -11.38 10.80 18.34
C GLU A 229 -11.41 10.01 17.02
N PHE A 230 -10.37 10.16 16.19
CA PHE A 230 -10.30 9.50 14.89
C PHE A 230 -9.72 8.08 14.95
N ARG A 231 -8.88 7.78 15.94
CA ARG A 231 -8.20 6.49 16.15
C ARG A 231 -8.31 6.05 17.61
N PRO A 232 -9.54 5.80 18.09
CA PRO A 232 -9.80 5.49 19.50
C PRO A 232 -9.05 4.25 19.99
N GLU A 233 -8.70 3.33 19.11
CA GLU A 233 -7.97 2.10 19.41
C GLU A 233 -6.51 2.32 19.85
N TYR A 234 -5.92 3.50 19.63
CA TYR A 234 -4.55 3.82 20.06
C TYR A 234 -4.49 4.79 21.25
N THR A 235 -5.62 5.25 21.77
CA THR A 235 -5.70 6.31 22.79
C THR A 235 -4.88 6.00 24.03
N GLU A 236 -5.07 4.82 24.62
CA GLU A 236 -4.34 4.46 25.83
C GLU A 236 -2.84 4.36 25.58
N TRP A 237 -2.47 3.80 24.43
CA TRP A 237 -1.07 3.66 24.07
C TRP A 237 -0.39 5.02 23.92
N VAL A 238 -1.01 5.96 23.19
CA VAL A 238 -0.44 7.30 23.01
C VAL A 238 -0.27 8.02 24.36
N VAL A 239 -1.30 7.97 25.22
CA VAL A 239 -1.30 8.70 26.49
C VAL A 239 -0.40 8.05 27.53
N ARG A 240 -0.45 6.72 27.67
CA ARG A 240 0.16 6.00 28.79
C ARG A 240 1.44 5.25 28.43
N GLY A 241 1.74 5.10 27.13
CA GLY A 241 2.84 4.28 26.65
C GLY A 241 2.56 2.78 26.62
N HIS A 242 1.37 2.34 27.04
CA HIS A 242 0.95 0.95 27.02
C HIS A 242 -0.51 0.83 26.59
N ALA A 243 -0.84 -0.22 25.82
CA ALA A 243 -2.20 -0.54 25.41
C ALA A 243 -2.83 -1.53 26.40
N GLY A 244 -4.03 -1.23 26.92
CA GLY A 244 -4.87 -2.19 27.62
C GLY A 244 -5.47 -3.26 26.69
N SER A 245 -6.30 -4.14 27.25
CA SER A 245 -6.89 -5.27 26.52
C SER A 245 -7.86 -4.88 25.39
N SER A 246 -8.41 -3.66 25.43
CA SER A 246 -9.33 -3.11 24.43
C SER A 246 -8.65 -2.16 23.43
N GLN A 247 -7.32 -2.09 23.44
CA GLN A 247 -6.55 -1.12 22.67
C GLN A 247 -5.49 -1.84 21.84
N ARG A 248 -5.21 -1.28 20.66
CA ARG A 248 -4.25 -1.86 19.73
C ARG A 248 -2.85 -1.50 20.17
N ASN A 249 -2.00 -2.52 20.31
CA ASN A 249 -0.57 -2.32 20.48
C ASN A 249 0.09 -2.33 19.09
N PRO A 250 0.67 -1.21 18.64
CA PRO A 250 1.26 -1.13 17.29
C PRO A 250 2.41 -2.10 17.03
N PHE A 251 2.96 -2.72 18.07
CA PHE A 251 4.11 -3.64 17.99
C PHE A 251 3.78 -5.08 18.38
N LYS A 252 2.52 -5.38 18.73
CA LYS A 252 2.07 -6.77 18.81
C LYS A 252 1.19 -7.03 17.60
N PRO A 253 1.59 -7.91 16.66
CA PRO A 253 0.67 -8.35 15.63
C PRO A 253 -0.55 -8.93 16.33
N ASP A 254 -1.74 -8.61 15.82
CA ASP A 254 -3.00 -9.12 16.35
C ASP A 254 -2.87 -10.63 16.49
N SER A 255 -2.77 -11.12 17.73
CA SER A 255 -2.74 -12.54 18.03
C SER A 255 -4.17 -13.04 17.88
N ASN A 256 -4.58 -13.22 16.61
CA ASN A 256 -5.72 -14.02 16.20
C ASN A 256 -5.32 -15.50 16.17
#